data_AF-A0A7V9RLL6-F1
#
_entry.id   AF-A0A7V9RLL6-F1
#
_cell.length_a   1.000
_cell.length_b   1.000
_cell.length_c   1.000
_cell.angle_alpha   90.00
_cell.angle_beta   90.00
_cell.angle_gamma   90.00
#
_symmetry.space_group_name_H-M   'P 1'
#
loop_
_entity.id
_entity.type
_entity.pdbx_description
1 polymer ?
#
loop_
_entity_poly.entity_id
_entity_poly.type
_entity_poly.pdbx_seq_one_letter_code
_entity_poly.pdbx_strand_id
1 'polypeptide(L)'
;MLKPTKKQRVVSVTTIAITTIGVLLGSVENTLAQEPQRIVAAPPSQLASAGLKVIEDAFWVCDYVAITRGNSDIATCTAGYEALKDRKFAGDSDALVSWWRQNKAAQHQNLAVADSPIQ
;
A
#
# COMPACT_ATOMS: atom_id res chain seq x y z
N MET A 1 -3.70 -17.87 45.51
CA MET A 1 -4.66 -16.84 45.06
C MET A 1 -3.90 -15.59 44.63
N LEU A 2 -4.32 -14.99 43.52
CA LEU A 2 -3.59 -14.10 42.63
C LEU A 2 -2.85 -12.92 43.32
N LYS A 3 -1.57 -12.74 42.99
CA LYS A 3 -0.90 -11.43 43.09
C LYS A 3 -1.07 -10.69 41.76
N PRO A 4 -1.70 -9.50 41.74
CA PRO A 4 -1.59 -8.58 40.62
C PRO A 4 -0.41 -7.64 40.84
N THR A 5 0.49 -7.50 39.87
CA THR A 5 1.44 -6.37 39.86
C THR A 5 1.43 -5.68 38.51
N LYS A 6 0.83 -4.48 38.56
CA LYS A 6 0.67 -3.48 37.51
C LYS A 6 2.01 -2.94 37.03
N LYS A 7 2.11 -2.85 35.71
CA LYS A 7 2.87 -1.93 34.84
C LYS A 7 3.63 -0.78 35.53
N GLN A 8 4.96 -0.86 35.41
CA GLN A 8 5.84 0.09 34.70
C GLN A 8 5.37 1.55 34.61
N ARG A 9 6.10 2.44 35.28
CA ARG A 9 6.49 3.78 34.79
C ARG A 9 7.44 4.44 35.80
N VAL A 10 8.73 4.47 35.48
CA VAL A 10 9.61 5.55 35.91
C VAL A 10 10.61 5.75 34.77
N VAL A 11 10.38 6.76 33.93
CA VAL A 11 11.40 7.22 32.98
C VAL A 11 11.94 8.51 33.59
N SER A 12 13.13 8.39 34.19
CA SER A 12 13.87 9.51 34.76
C SER A 12 14.19 10.52 33.68
N VAL A 13 13.81 11.76 33.93
CA VAL A 13 14.21 12.94 33.17
C VAL A 13 15.67 13.23 33.53
N THR A 14 16.57 13.04 32.57
CA THR A 14 17.97 13.46 32.71
C THR A 14 18.28 14.46 31.61
N THR A 15 18.33 15.71 32.02
CA THR A 15 18.80 16.89 31.28
C THR A 15 20.22 16.65 30.77
N ILE A 16 20.47 16.83 29.47
CA ILE A 16 21.84 16.89 28.93
C ILE A 16 22.01 18.24 28.22
N ALA A 17 23.04 18.95 28.68
CA ALA A 17 23.40 20.31 28.33
C ALA A 17 23.95 20.46 26.91
N ILE A 18 23.78 21.67 26.39
CA ILE A 18 24.17 22.16 25.07
C ILE A 18 25.67 22.50 25.05
N THR A 19 26.42 22.03 24.05
CA THR A 19 27.75 22.56 23.68
C THR A 19 27.93 22.61 22.15
N THR A 20 27.77 23.83 21.63
CA THR A 20 28.48 24.55 20.54
C THR A 20 29.17 23.85 19.35
N ILE A 21 28.72 24.30 18.16
CA ILE A 21 29.47 24.75 16.95
C ILE A 21 30.29 23.72 16.17
N GLY A 22 29.91 23.49 14.90
CA GLY A 22 30.86 23.00 13.91
C GLY A 22 30.29 22.51 12.57
N VAL A 23 30.41 23.36 11.55
CA VAL A 23 30.64 23.03 10.12
C VAL A 23 29.44 22.66 9.24
N LEU A 24 29.13 23.63 8.37
CA LEU A 24 28.49 23.55 7.06
C LEU A 24 28.66 22.20 6.34
N LEU A 25 27.53 21.55 6.05
CA LEU A 25 27.27 20.89 4.77
C LEU A 25 25.75 20.95 4.57
N GLY A 26 25.31 21.92 3.76
CA GLY A 26 23.94 22.01 3.31
C GLY A 26 23.59 20.75 2.53
N SER A 27 22.93 19.82 3.21
CA SER A 27 22.10 18.84 2.51
C SER A 27 20.84 19.61 2.13
N VAL A 28 20.78 20.08 0.89
CA VAL A 28 19.48 20.30 0.26
C VAL A 28 18.81 18.93 0.24
N GLU A 29 18.05 18.64 1.29
CA GLU A 29 17.15 17.51 1.32
C GLU A 29 16.18 17.75 0.17
N ASN A 30 16.40 17.00 -0.91
CA ASN A 30 15.49 16.92 -2.02
C ASN A 30 14.12 16.59 -1.42
N THR A 31 13.32 17.63 -1.23
CA THR A 31 11.89 17.52 -1.01
C THR A 31 11.37 16.96 -2.31
N LEU A 32 11.36 15.63 -2.43
CA LEU A 32 10.45 14.95 -3.32
C LEU A 32 9.08 15.41 -2.83
N ALA A 33 8.54 16.42 -3.50
CA ALA A 33 7.15 16.77 -3.46
C ALA A 33 6.40 15.48 -3.74
N GLN A 34 5.97 14.80 -2.67
CA GLN A 34 5.12 13.65 -2.78
C GLN A 34 3.76 14.21 -3.16
N GLU A 35 3.57 14.32 -4.48
CA GLU A 35 2.29 14.63 -5.10
C GLU A 35 1.23 13.78 -4.40
N PRO A 36 0.09 14.37 -4.00
CA PRO A 36 -0.93 13.68 -3.20
C PRO A 36 -1.19 12.34 -3.83
N GLN A 37 -0.97 11.26 -3.06
CA GLN A 37 -0.91 9.91 -3.57
C GLN A 37 -2.20 9.60 -4.34
N ARG A 38 -2.15 9.75 -5.66
CA ARG A 38 -3.05 9.03 -6.53
C ARG A 38 -2.82 7.56 -6.20
N ILE A 39 -3.91 6.81 -6.12
CA ILE A 39 -3.83 5.37 -6.03
C ILE A 39 -3.21 4.88 -7.36
N VAL A 40 -1.88 4.74 -7.38
CA VAL A 40 -1.11 4.28 -8.54
C VAL A 40 -0.68 2.86 -8.26
N ALA A 41 -0.99 1.94 -9.18
CA ALA A 41 -0.52 0.56 -9.12
C ALA A 41 1.01 0.50 -9.26
N ALA A 42 1.64 -0.46 -8.59
CA ALA A 42 3.09 -0.64 -8.66
C ALA A 42 3.53 -1.06 -10.08
N PRO A 43 4.71 -0.64 -10.58
CA PRO A 43 5.14 -0.95 -11.94
C PRO A 43 5.34 -2.46 -12.20
N PRO A 44 5.30 -2.93 -13.48
CA PRO A 44 5.20 -4.35 -13.83
C PRO A 44 6.34 -5.21 -13.29
N SER A 45 7.57 -4.69 -13.33
CA SER A 45 8.77 -5.40 -12.85
C SER A 45 8.78 -5.60 -11.33
N GLN A 46 8.08 -4.73 -10.59
CA GLN A 46 7.96 -4.86 -9.13
C GLN A 46 6.92 -5.91 -8.73
N LEU A 47 5.87 -6.09 -9.53
CA LEU A 47 4.81 -7.07 -9.26
C LEU A 47 5.30 -8.52 -9.33
N ALA A 48 6.30 -8.81 -10.18
CA ALA A 48 6.87 -10.16 -10.29
C ALA A 48 7.52 -10.65 -8.98
N SER A 49 8.18 -9.75 -8.25
CA SER A 49 8.87 -10.04 -6.98
C SER A 49 8.08 -9.63 -5.74
N ALA A 50 6.91 -9.01 -5.91
CA ALA A 50 6.11 -8.46 -4.81
C ALA A 50 5.51 -9.55 -3.91
N GLY A 51 5.07 -9.18 -2.71
CA GLY A 51 4.25 -10.07 -1.88
C GLY A 51 2.84 -10.26 -2.47
N LEU A 52 2.17 -11.37 -2.14
CA LEU A 52 0.82 -11.68 -2.65
C LEU A 52 -0.19 -10.55 -2.38
N LYS A 53 -0.13 -9.94 -1.18
CA LYS A 53 -1.02 -8.82 -0.82
C LYS A 53 -0.84 -7.63 -1.77
N VAL A 54 0.41 -7.28 -2.11
CA VAL A 54 0.70 -6.15 -3.00
C VAL A 54 0.16 -6.40 -4.40
N ILE A 55 0.28 -7.64 -4.89
CA ILE A 55 -0.29 -8.06 -6.18
C ILE A 55 -1.81 -7.97 -6.16
N GLU A 56 -2.45 -8.43 -5.09
CA GLU A 56 -3.90 -8.36 -4.94
C GLU A 56 -4.39 -6.90 -4.84
N ASP A 57 -3.72 -6.06 -4.05
CA ASP A 57 -4.03 -4.64 -3.96
C ASP A 57 -3.91 -3.97 -5.35
N ALA A 58 -2.83 -4.24 -6.10
CA ALA A 58 -2.63 -3.72 -7.45
C ALA A 58 -3.72 -4.18 -8.43
N PHE A 59 -4.12 -5.45 -8.36
CA PHE A 59 -5.24 -5.98 -9.15
C PHE A 59 -6.54 -5.22 -8.86
N TRP A 60 -6.87 -4.99 -7.59
CA TRP A 60 -8.09 -4.29 -7.21
C TRP A 60 -8.10 -2.82 -7.65
N VAL A 61 -6.96 -2.13 -7.54
CA VAL A 61 -6.80 -0.77 -8.06
C VAL A 61 -7.03 -0.72 -9.56
N CYS A 62 -6.43 -1.66 -10.30
CA CYS A 62 -6.58 -1.75 -11.74
C CYS A 62 -8.02 -1.98 -12.18
N ASP A 63 -8.73 -2.93 -11.58
CA ASP A 63 -10.14 -3.20 -11.87
C ASP A 63 -11.03 -1.99 -11.57
N TYR A 64 -10.80 -1.32 -10.43
CA TYR A 64 -11.55 -0.13 -10.05
C TYR A 64 -11.31 1.04 -11.00
N VAL A 65 -10.06 1.35 -11.33
CA VAL A 65 -9.70 2.46 -12.23
C VAL A 65 -10.21 2.22 -13.64
N ALA A 66 -10.14 0.99 -14.15
CA ALA A 66 -10.65 0.63 -15.47
C ALA A 66 -12.15 0.96 -15.60
N ILE A 67 -12.93 0.78 -14.53
CA ILE A 67 -14.38 1.00 -14.52
C ILE A 67 -14.75 2.45 -14.21
N THR A 68 -14.00 3.12 -13.34
CA THR A 68 -14.36 4.47 -12.87
C THR A 68 -13.74 5.60 -13.68
N ARG A 69 -12.57 5.37 -14.27
CA ARG A 69 -11.80 6.41 -14.99
C ARG A 69 -11.55 6.05 -16.46
N GLY A 70 -11.68 4.78 -16.83
CA GLY A 70 -11.49 4.32 -18.21
C GLY A 70 -10.03 4.33 -18.69
N ASN A 71 -9.07 4.71 -17.85
CA ASN A 71 -7.65 4.79 -18.19
C ASN A 71 -6.77 4.10 -17.13
N SER A 72 -6.58 2.79 -17.27
CA SER A 72 -5.61 2.03 -16.48
C SER A 72 -4.30 1.84 -17.25
N ASP A 73 -3.17 1.79 -16.55
CA ASP A 73 -1.91 1.31 -17.15
C ASP A 73 -2.02 -0.19 -17.45
N ILE A 74 -2.32 -0.51 -18.71
CA ILE A 74 -2.62 -1.88 -19.18
C ILE A 74 -1.46 -2.83 -18.89
N ALA A 75 -0.20 -2.38 -19.01
CA ALA A 75 0.96 -3.25 -18.80
C ALA A 75 1.05 -3.66 -17.32
N THR A 76 0.90 -2.70 -16.42
CA THR A 76 0.87 -2.94 -14.98
C THR A 76 -0.30 -3.82 -14.57
N CYS A 77 -1.50 -3.53 -15.07
CA CYS A 77 -2.69 -4.30 -14.73
C CYS A 77 -2.65 -5.73 -15.25
N THR A 78 -2.10 -5.94 -16.45
CA THR A 78 -1.87 -7.29 -17.00
C THR A 78 -0.86 -8.05 -16.15
N ALA A 79 0.26 -7.42 -15.76
CA ALA A 79 1.24 -8.07 -14.90
C ALA A 79 0.65 -8.44 -13.51
N GLY A 80 -0.18 -7.56 -12.93
CA GLY A 80 -0.88 -7.84 -11.68
C GLY A 80 -1.88 -8.99 -11.79
N TYR A 81 -2.66 -9.02 -12.88
CA TYR A 81 -3.59 -10.12 -13.15
C TYR A 81 -2.87 -11.47 -13.28
N GLU A 82 -1.82 -11.54 -14.11
CA GLU A 82 -1.07 -12.78 -14.34
C GLU A 82 -0.39 -13.26 -13.05
N ALA A 83 0.27 -12.36 -12.32
CA ALA A 83 0.90 -12.71 -11.05
C ALA A 83 -0.11 -13.17 -9.99
N LEU A 84 -1.32 -12.58 -9.94
CA LEU A 84 -2.38 -12.99 -9.01
C LEU A 84 -2.93 -14.37 -9.37
N LYS A 85 -3.20 -14.60 -10.66
CA LYS A 85 -3.67 -15.87 -11.22
C LYS A 85 -2.70 -17.00 -10.87
N ASP A 86 -1.42 -16.81 -11.15
CA ASP A 86 -0.41 -17.85 -10.94
C ASP A 86 -0.21 -18.15 -9.46
N ARG A 87 -0.19 -17.12 -8.60
CA ARG A 87 0.20 -17.30 -7.18
C ARG A 87 -0.93 -17.64 -6.24
N LYS A 88 -2.13 -17.11 -6.48
CA LYS A 88 -3.30 -17.34 -5.61
C LYS A 88 -4.18 -18.49 -6.12
N PHE A 89 -4.24 -18.64 -7.44
CA PHE A 89 -5.15 -19.58 -8.11
C PHE A 89 -4.41 -20.67 -8.88
N ALA A 90 -3.09 -20.77 -8.75
CA ALA A 90 -2.27 -21.78 -9.44
C ALA A 90 -2.49 -21.81 -10.97
N GLY A 91 -2.76 -20.64 -11.57
CA GLY A 91 -3.02 -20.50 -13.01
C GLY A 91 -4.50 -20.62 -13.40
N ASP A 92 -5.39 -20.98 -12.47
CA ASP A 92 -6.82 -21.17 -12.73
C ASP A 92 -7.54 -19.82 -12.91
N SER A 93 -7.87 -19.50 -14.16
CA SER A 93 -8.56 -18.26 -14.52
C SER A 93 -10.03 -18.28 -14.08
N ASP A 94 -10.69 -19.43 -14.07
CA ASP A 94 -12.10 -19.53 -13.69
C ASP A 94 -12.26 -19.35 -12.18
N ALA A 95 -11.34 -19.91 -11.39
CA ALA A 95 -11.27 -19.68 -9.96
C ALA A 95 -11.02 -18.19 -9.64
N LEU A 96 -10.10 -17.52 -10.37
CA LEU A 96 -9.88 -16.09 -10.22
C LEU A 96 -11.14 -15.30 -10.54
N VAL A 97 -11.79 -15.55 -11.68
CA VAL A 97 -13.01 -14.82 -12.09
C VAL A 97 -14.15 -15.04 -11.09
N SER A 98 -14.32 -16.28 -10.60
CA SER A 98 -15.32 -16.60 -9.58
C SER A 98 -15.07 -15.83 -8.29
N TRP A 99 -13.82 -15.82 -7.81
CA TRP A 99 -13.42 -15.04 -6.64
C TRP A 99 -13.62 -13.53 -6.87
N TRP A 100 -13.20 -13.01 -8.02
CA TRP A 100 -13.36 -11.60 -8.36
C TRP A 100 -14.83 -11.17 -8.27
N ARG A 101 -15.75 -11.92 -8.90
CA ARG A 101 -17.19 -11.62 -8.87
C ARG A 101 -17.75 -11.54 -7.45
N GLN A 102 -17.30 -12.44 -6.56
CA GLN A 102 -17.75 -12.48 -5.17
C GLN A 102 -17.24 -11.29 -4.34
N ASN A 103 -16.06 -10.78 -4.66
CA ASN A 103 -15.36 -9.79 -3.83
C ASN A 103 -15.46 -8.35 -4.37
N LYS A 104 -15.75 -8.19 -5.66
CA LYS A 104 -15.69 -6.92 -6.38
C LYS A 104 -16.44 -5.79 -5.69
N ALA A 105 -17.69 -6.03 -5.28
CA ALA A 105 -18.52 -4.99 -4.69
C ALA A 105 -17.91 -4.42 -3.40
N ALA A 106 -17.44 -5.28 -2.50
CA ALA A 106 -16.81 -4.85 -1.25
C ALA A 106 -15.49 -4.11 -1.52
N GLN A 107 -14.68 -4.61 -2.45
CA GLN A 107 -13.38 -3.99 -2.77
C GLN A 107 -13.55 -2.64 -3.45
N HIS A 108 -14.50 -2.51 -4.38
CA HIS A 108 -14.83 -1.24 -5.02
C HIS A 108 -15.40 -0.23 -4.03
N GLN A 109 -16.21 -0.67 -3.07
CA GLN A 109 -16.69 0.21 -2.01
C GLN A 109 -15.53 0.75 -1.17
N ASN A 110 -14.59 -0.12 -0.76
CA ASN A 110 -13.42 0.29 0.01
C ASN A 110 -12.55 1.30 -0.77
N LEU A 111 -12.34 1.05 -2.07
CA LEU A 111 -11.56 1.94 -2.92
C LEU A 111 -12.29 3.26 -3.19
N ALA A 112 -13.61 3.26 -3.34
CA ALA A 112 -14.39 4.48 -3.51
C ALA A 112 -14.32 5.39 -2.26
N VAL A 113 -14.33 4.79 -1.06
CA VAL A 113 -14.11 5.53 0.18
C VAL A 113 -12.69 6.11 0.23
N ALA A 114 -11.68 5.34 -0.17
CA ALA A 114 -10.29 5.81 -0.20
C ALA A 114 -10.02 6.87 -1.27
N ASP A 115 -10.78 6.86 -2.37
CA ASP A 115 -10.64 7.81 -3.49
C ASP A 115 -11.43 9.11 -3.26
N SER A 116 -12.35 9.14 -2.29
CA SER A 116 -13.13 10.33 -1.98
C SER A 116 -12.25 11.38 -1.28
N PRO A 117 -12.17 12.63 -1.78
CA PRO A 117 -11.47 13.69 -1.07
C PRO A 117 -12.13 13.90 0.29
N ILE A 118 -11.32 13.93 1.36
CA ILE A 118 -11.76 14.23 2.72
C ILE A 118 -12.62 15.51 2.66
N GLN A 119 -13.91 15.37 2.95
CA GLN A 119 -14.81 16.51 3.16
C GLN A 119 -14.64 17.05 4.57
#